data_AF-A0A6F8SIP1-F1
#
_entry.id   AF-A0A6F8SIP1-F1
#
_cell.length_a   1.000
_cell.length_b   1.000
_cell.length_c   1.000
_cell.angle_alpha   90.00
_cell.angle_beta   90.00
_cell.angle_gamma   90.00
#
_symmetry.space_group_name_H-M   'P 1'
#
loop_
_entity.id
_entity.type
_entity.pdbx_description
1 polymer ?
#
loop_
_entity_poly.entity_id
_entity_poly.type
_entity_poly.pdbx_seq_one_letter_code
_entity_poly.pdbx_strand_id
1 'polypeptide(L)'
;MKDCAQPLQHIEHGIPPVFDERSEVLVLGTMPSPKSREAAFFYGHPQNRFWRVLAALFDEPVPEDNAERADLLLRHHIALWDVLESCDIRGASDASIANPHPNDLSRVLEKAPVRRVFCTGAAAGRYYAKLCEAASGLAAEVLPSPSPANAAWSLPRLVEAYRPVADATTPFKPPVLEVSQVVALERAIAEAGTPLDALMRRAGRFLAFEACKALEGMEGAKEIVILCGSGNNGGDGWVAGEYLDRWGIPVCLVTAVEPAALTAEPARAAALRATASLSAHSQVVLAPTDAEVSALLNGASLAIDALLGTGFAHETVKAPFDGWIRALNAARDRGTFVVAADVPSGLSAQMGRAAKDVVRADLTATMIVPKPGLTAGDGPAHCGRVVVAPIAYIEPLV
;
A
#
# COMPACT_ATOMS: atom_id res chain seq x y z
N MET A 1 -0.66 18.65 28.90
CA MET A 1 0.03 19.52 29.88
C MET A 1 1.52 19.78 29.57
N LYS A 2 2.21 19.05 28.67
CA LYS A 2 3.61 19.33 28.33
C LYS A 2 3.83 20.51 27.36
N ASP A 3 2.87 20.82 26.47
CA ASP A 3 3.07 21.86 25.44
C ASP A 3 2.89 23.32 25.90
N CYS A 4 2.22 23.57 27.03
CA CYS A 4 2.01 24.95 27.53
C CYS A 4 3.29 25.62 28.08
N ALA A 5 4.34 24.83 28.36
CA ALA A 5 5.60 25.32 28.91
C ALA A 5 6.65 25.71 27.85
N GLN A 6 6.38 25.48 26.56
CA GLN A 6 7.30 25.88 25.50
C GLN A 6 7.16 27.38 25.19
N PRO A 7 8.28 28.08 24.92
CA PRO A 7 8.25 29.48 24.54
C PRO A 7 7.51 29.65 23.21
N LEU A 8 6.92 30.83 23.00
CA LEU A 8 6.36 31.20 21.71
C LEU A 8 7.50 31.31 20.70
N GLN A 9 7.36 30.67 19.55
CA GLN A 9 8.36 30.68 18.48
C GLN A 9 7.70 31.10 17.18
N HIS A 10 8.37 31.96 16.43
CA HIS A 10 8.00 32.23 15.04
C HIS A 10 8.39 31.03 14.17
N ILE A 11 7.43 30.51 13.41
CA ILE A 11 7.63 29.35 12.53
C ILE A 11 7.21 29.75 11.12
N GLU A 12 8.09 29.47 10.16
CA GLU A 12 7.78 29.44 8.74
C GLU A 12 7.54 27.99 8.29
N HIS A 13 6.58 27.79 7.38
CA HIS A 13 6.09 26.47 7.00
C HIS A 13 7.16 25.61 6.32
N GLY A 14 7.86 26.17 5.32
CA GLY A 14 9.02 25.57 4.63
C GLY A 14 8.75 24.32 3.79
N ILE A 15 7.65 23.59 4.02
CA ILE A 15 7.28 22.37 3.27
C ILE A 15 6.39 22.76 2.07
N PRO A 16 6.70 22.31 0.83
CA PRO A 16 5.86 22.58 -0.33
C PRO A 16 4.54 21.78 -0.29
N PRO A 17 3.47 22.23 -0.98
CA PRO A 17 2.27 21.42 -1.16
C PRO A 17 2.59 20.15 -1.95
N VAL A 18 1.93 19.04 -1.60
CA VAL A 18 1.91 17.83 -2.43
C VAL A 18 0.67 17.91 -3.32
N PHE A 19 0.86 18.04 -4.63
CA PHE A 19 -0.23 18.05 -5.62
C PHE A 19 0.35 17.89 -7.02
N ASP A 20 -0.55 17.64 -7.98
CA ASP A 20 -0.29 17.76 -9.42
C ASP A 20 -1.52 18.30 -10.15
N GLU A 21 -1.45 18.38 -11.48
CA GLU A 21 -2.54 18.89 -12.33
C GLU A 21 -3.83 18.05 -12.31
N ARG A 22 -3.81 16.85 -11.69
CA ARG A 22 -4.97 15.95 -11.56
C ARG A 22 -5.62 16.04 -10.18
N SER A 23 -5.05 16.82 -9.25
CA SER A 23 -5.59 16.94 -7.90
C SER A 23 -6.97 17.62 -7.89
N GLU A 24 -8.00 16.93 -7.38
CA GLU A 24 -9.39 17.39 -7.38
C GLU A 24 -9.87 17.90 -6.01
N VAL A 25 -9.19 17.51 -4.93
CA VAL A 25 -9.48 17.96 -3.57
C VAL A 25 -8.25 18.54 -2.92
N LEU A 26 -8.44 19.55 -2.09
CA LEU A 26 -7.37 20.14 -1.28
C LEU A 26 -7.64 19.89 0.20
N VAL A 27 -6.80 19.07 0.84
CA VAL A 27 -6.80 18.84 2.27
C VAL A 27 -5.81 19.78 2.93
N LEU A 28 -6.25 20.50 3.96
CA LEU A 28 -5.47 21.52 4.65
C LEU A 28 -5.38 21.23 6.15
N GLY A 29 -4.16 21.11 6.66
CA GLY A 29 -3.89 21.24 8.10
C GLY A 29 -3.77 22.71 8.53
N THR A 30 -3.51 22.95 9.82
CA THR A 30 -3.31 24.32 10.33
C THR A 30 -1.90 24.83 10.03
N MET A 31 -0.90 24.10 10.53
CA MET A 31 0.53 24.41 10.51
C MET A 31 1.29 23.10 10.82
N PRO A 32 2.46 22.83 10.22
CA PRO A 32 3.19 21.59 10.44
C PRO A 32 3.71 21.49 11.86
N SER A 33 3.46 20.35 12.50
CA SER A 33 4.00 20.01 13.83
C SER A 33 5.54 19.96 13.82
N PRO A 34 6.23 20.05 14.98
CA PRO A 34 7.68 19.90 15.04
C PRO A 34 8.20 18.65 14.33
N LYS A 35 7.52 17.50 14.50
CA LYS A 35 7.86 16.25 13.81
C LYS A 35 7.67 16.31 12.30
N SER A 36 6.66 17.04 11.84
CA SER A 36 6.47 17.28 10.40
C SER A 36 7.60 18.13 9.81
N ARG A 37 8.05 19.14 10.55
CA ARG A 37 9.18 19.99 10.12
C ARG A 37 10.50 19.21 10.08
N GLU A 38 10.77 18.39 11.11
CA GLU A 38 11.93 17.48 11.13
C GLU A 38 11.93 16.51 9.93
N ALA A 39 10.76 15.98 9.57
CA ALA A 39 10.60 15.04 8.46
C ALA A 39 10.42 15.70 7.09
N ALA A 40 10.38 17.04 7.03
CA ALA A 40 10.01 17.83 5.85
C ALA A 40 8.72 17.33 5.16
N PHE A 41 7.74 16.85 5.93
CA PHE A 41 6.49 16.29 5.40
C PHE A 41 5.33 16.31 6.41
N PHE A 42 4.11 16.25 5.92
CA PHE A 42 2.89 16.41 6.72
C PHE A 42 2.58 15.22 7.65
N TYR A 43 1.98 15.52 8.80
CA TYR A 43 1.54 14.54 9.81
C TYR A 43 2.61 13.53 10.27
N GLY A 44 3.85 14.00 10.48
CA GLY A 44 5.01 13.13 10.75
C GLY A 44 5.08 12.49 12.14
N HIS A 45 4.17 12.84 13.07
CA HIS A 45 4.16 12.25 14.41
C HIS A 45 3.61 10.79 14.36
N PRO A 46 4.31 9.76 14.89
CA PRO A 46 3.90 8.34 14.74
C PRO A 46 2.50 7.98 15.28
N GLN A 47 2.05 8.72 16.31
CA GLN A 47 0.71 8.56 16.89
C GLN A 47 -0.36 9.39 16.16
N ASN A 48 -0.01 10.22 15.19
CA ASN A 48 -0.99 10.87 14.34
C ASN A 48 -1.68 9.80 13.47
N ARG A 49 -2.99 9.95 13.29
CA ARG A 49 -3.83 8.95 12.63
C ARG A 49 -4.15 9.29 11.18
N PHE A 50 -3.71 10.43 10.65
CA PHE A 50 -4.04 10.89 9.30
C PHE A 50 -3.75 9.84 8.22
N TRP A 51 -2.51 9.32 8.18
CA TRP A 51 -2.13 8.30 7.21
C TRP A 51 -2.86 6.97 7.41
N ARG A 52 -3.20 6.60 8.65
CA ARG A 52 -4.01 5.41 8.95
C ARG A 52 -5.46 5.60 8.49
N VAL A 53 -5.99 6.82 8.58
CA VAL A 53 -7.32 7.18 8.10
C VAL A 53 -7.38 7.09 6.58
N LEU A 54 -6.42 7.70 5.86
CA LEU A 54 -6.40 7.63 4.39
C LEU A 54 -6.19 6.20 3.89
N ALA A 55 -5.27 5.45 4.48
CA ALA A 55 -5.05 4.05 4.12
C ALA A 55 -6.32 3.20 4.29
N ALA A 56 -7.01 3.34 5.43
CA ALA A 56 -8.28 2.65 5.65
C ALA A 56 -9.43 3.16 4.77
N LEU A 57 -9.42 4.44 4.40
CA LEU A 57 -10.41 5.04 3.52
C LEU A 57 -10.35 4.45 2.10
N PHE A 58 -9.14 4.17 1.61
CA PHE A 58 -8.89 3.62 0.28
C PHE A 58 -8.64 2.12 0.25
N ASP A 59 -8.79 1.43 1.39
CA ASP A 59 -8.57 -0.02 1.53
C ASP A 59 -7.14 -0.45 1.10
N GLU A 60 -6.14 0.28 1.61
CA GLU A 60 -4.73 0.09 1.28
C GLU A 60 -3.85 -0.05 2.53
N PRO A 61 -2.64 -0.63 2.40
CA PRO A 61 -1.63 -0.59 3.47
C PRO A 61 -1.23 0.84 3.84
N VAL A 62 -0.94 1.07 5.12
CA VAL A 62 -0.44 2.38 5.59
C VAL A 62 0.92 2.69 4.94
N PRO A 63 1.12 3.88 4.33
CA PRO A 63 2.40 4.24 3.72
C PRO A 63 3.48 4.44 4.79
N GLU A 64 4.66 3.87 4.55
CA GLU A 64 5.76 3.82 5.51
C GLU A 64 6.66 5.07 5.44
N ASP A 65 6.84 5.63 4.25
CA ASP A 65 7.72 6.78 4.01
C ASP A 65 7.00 7.95 3.29
N ASN A 66 7.72 9.06 3.11
CA ASN A 66 7.16 10.27 2.49
C ASN A 66 6.87 10.09 0.99
N ALA A 67 7.63 9.25 0.28
CA ALA A 67 7.40 8.98 -1.13
C ALA A 67 6.09 8.20 -1.31
N GLU A 68 5.85 7.21 -0.46
CA GLU A 68 4.59 6.45 -0.43
C GLU A 68 3.39 7.30 0.01
N ARG A 69 3.59 8.24 0.94
CA ARG A 69 2.53 9.18 1.32
C ARG A 69 2.15 10.11 0.17
N ALA A 70 3.14 10.63 -0.56
CA ALA A 70 2.88 11.44 -1.75
C ALA A 70 2.20 10.62 -2.85
N ASP A 71 2.69 9.41 -3.10
CA ASP A 71 2.11 8.44 -4.05
C ASP A 71 0.63 8.14 -3.74
N LEU A 72 0.30 7.85 -2.48
CA LEU A 72 -1.09 7.64 -2.03
C LEU A 72 -1.97 8.85 -2.31
N LEU A 73 -1.49 10.06 -2.00
CA LEU A 73 -2.24 11.28 -2.24
C LEU A 73 -2.50 11.50 -3.74
N LEU A 74 -1.47 11.38 -4.57
CA LEU A 74 -1.55 11.64 -6.01
C LEU A 74 -2.42 10.61 -6.73
N ARG A 75 -2.31 9.32 -6.39
CA ARG A 75 -3.19 8.26 -6.94
C ARG A 75 -4.67 8.48 -6.67
N HIS A 76 -4.99 9.18 -5.58
CA HIS A 76 -6.36 9.47 -5.17
C HIS A 76 -6.76 10.93 -5.45
N HIS A 77 -5.96 11.66 -6.23
CA HIS A 77 -6.22 13.05 -6.64
C HIS A 77 -6.38 14.03 -5.47
N ILE A 78 -5.62 13.80 -4.39
CA ILE A 78 -5.62 14.63 -3.19
C ILE A 78 -4.41 15.55 -3.20
N ALA A 79 -4.65 16.86 -3.25
CA ALA A 79 -3.65 17.85 -2.85
C ALA A 79 -3.60 17.95 -1.32
N LEU A 80 -2.40 18.06 -0.74
CA LEU A 80 -2.20 18.22 0.69
C LEU A 80 -1.27 19.40 0.99
N TRP A 81 -1.72 20.27 1.89
CA TRP A 81 -0.92 21.36 2.43
C TRP A 81 -1.40 21.81 3.83
N ASP A 82 -0.99 22.99 4.28
CA ASP A 82 -1.50 23.66 5.48
C ASP A 82 -1.99 25.07 5.13
N VAL A 83 -2.91 25.59 5.95
CA VAL A 83 -3.49 26.93 5.79
C VAL A 83 -2.45 28.03 5.97
N LEU A 84 -1.54 27.89 6.94
CA LEU A 84 -0.62 28.95 7.34
C LEU A 84 0.77 28.78 6.72
N GLU A 85 1.28 29.87 6.14
CA GLU A 85 2.67 30.01 5.71
C GLU A 85 3.58 30.29 6.91
N SER A 86 3.13 31.16 7.81
CA SER A 86 3.87 31.47 9.03
C SER A 86 2.95 31.85 10.17
N CYS A 87 3.44 31.65 11.39
CA CYS A 87 2.79 32.11 12.61
C CYS A 87 3.74 32.05 13.81
N ASP A 88 3.32 32.65 14.91
CA ASP A 88 3.91 32.43 16.22
C ASP A 88 3.14 31.32 16.96
N ILE A 89 3.81 30.27 17.41
CA ILE A 89 3.17 29.10 18.05
C ILE A 89 4.01 28.53 19.21
N ARG A 90 3.36 27.95 20.21
CA ARG A 90 4.00 27.14 21.27
C ARG A 90 3.92 25.66 20.89
N GLY A 91 5.04 25.07 20.54
CA GLY A 91 5.13 23.66 20.16
C GLY A 91 4.26 23.30 18.96
N ALA A 92 3.24 22.47 19.21
CA ALA A 92 2.23 22.07 18.22
C ALA A 92 0.80 22.51 18.62
N SER A 93 0.67 23.46 19.55
CA SER A 93 -0.64 23.85 20.10
C SER A 93 -1.32 24.91 19.25
N ASP A 94 -2.29 24.51 18.44
CA ASP A 94 -3.09 25.42 17.59
C ASP A 94 -3.80 26.53 18.40
N ALA A 95 -4.10 26.28 19.67
CA ALA A 95 -4.71 27.28 20.56
C ALA A 95 -3.78 28.44 20.93
N SER A 96 -2.47 28.28 20.69
CA SER A 96 -1.45 29.30 20.99
C SER A 96 -1.04 30.14 19.79
N ILE A 97 -1.60 29.86 18.62
CA ILE A 97 -1.24 30.54 17.37
C ILE A 97 -1.53 32.04 17.47
N ALA A 98 -0.53 32.86 17.16
CA ALA A 98 -0.60 34.30 17.02
C ALA A 98 0.07 34.74 15.70
N ASN A 99 -0.20 35.96 15.25
CA ASN A 99 0.33 36.53 13.99
C ASN A 99 0.25 35.59 12.77
N PRO A 100 -0.93 35.01 12.46
CA PRO A 100 -1.06 34.04 11.37
C PRO A 100 -0.99 34.73 10.00
N HIS A 101 -0.15 34.19 9.13
CA HIS A 101 -0.08 34.54 7.71
C HIS A 101 -0.43 33.32 6.86
N PRO A 102 -1.39 33.43 5.92
CA PRO A 102 -1.83 32.29 5.11
C PRO A 102 -0.83 31.94 4.02
N ASN A 103 -0.78 30.66 3.64
CA ASN A 103 -0.17 30.24 2.39
C ASN A 103 -0.93 30.81 1.18
N ASP A 104 -0.19 31.07 0.11
CA ASP A 104 -0.77 31.39 -1.19
C ASP A 104 -1.30 30.13 -1.88
N LEU A 105 -2.60 29.87 -1.71
CA LEU A 105 -3.26 28.68 -2.27
C LEU A 105 -3.37 28.72 -3.80
N SER A 106 -3.17 29.87 -4.46
CA SER A 106 -3.18 29.97 -5.93
C SER A 106 -2.17 29.01 -6.58
N ARG A 107 -1.06 28.73 -5.88
CA ARG A 107 -0.03 27.77 -6.29
C ARG A 107 -0.58 26.38 -6.61
N VAL A 108 -1.67 25.98 -5.96
CA VAL A 108 -2.39 24.72 -6.21
C VAL A 108 -3.62 24.99 -7.07
N LEU A 109 -4.46 25.96 -6.68
CA LEU A 109 -5.77 26.19 -7.27
C LEU A 109 -5.73 26.63 -8.74
N GLU A 110 -4.64 27.27 -9.20
CA GLU A 110 -4.48 27.66 -10.61
C GLU A 110 -4.00 26.51 -11.50
N LYS A 111 -3.43 25.45 -10.91
CA LYS A 111 -2.76 24.36 -11.63
C LYS A 111 -3.54 23.05 -11.59
N ALA A 112 -4.46 22.90 -10.65
CA ALA A 112 -5.21 21.69 -10.41
C ALA A 112 -6.70 22.00 -10.31
N PRO A 113 -7.59 21.13 -10.82
CA PRO A 113 -9.04 21.35 -10.84
C PRO A 113 -9.69 21.07 -9.48
N VAL A 114 -9.20 21.73 -8.42
CA VAL A 114 -9.70 21.55 -7.05
C VAL A 114 -11.15 22.01 -6.96
N ARG A 115 -12.05 21.09 -6.65
CA ARG A 115 -13.50 21.32 -6.50
C ARG A 115 -13.97 21.40 -5.05
N ARG A 116 -13.19 20.86 -4.11
CA ARG A 116 -13.54 20.80 -2.68
C ARG A 116 -12.31 21.05 -1.82
N VAL A 117 -12.52 21.77 -0.72
CA VAL A 117 -11.50 21.99 0.30
C VAL A 117 -11.94 21.36 1.61
N PHE A 118 -11.03 20.64 2.26
CA PHE A 118 -11.25 20.00 3.55
C PHE A 118 -10.21 20.48 4.55
N CYS A 119 -10.64 21.05 5.67
CA CYS A 119 -9.76 21.48 6.74
C CYS A 119 -9.72 20.43 7.85
N THR A 120 -8.53 19.92 8.19
CA THR A 120 -8.36 18.93 9.26
C THR A 120 -8.30 19.59 10.62
N GLY A 121 -9.44 19.66 11.30
CA GLY A 121 -9.59 20.24 12.63
C GLY A 121 -10.11 21.68 12.63
N ALA A 122 -10.69 22.07 13.76
CA ALA A 122 -11.37 23.36 13.92
C ALA A 122 -10.46 24.59 13.74
N ALA A 123 -9.16 24.47 14.05
CA ALA A 123 -8.22 25.56 13.87
C ALA A 123 -7.94 25.84 12.39
N ALA A 124 -7.64 24.80 11.60
CA ALA A 124 -7.49 24.91 10.14
C ALA A 124 -8.74 25.54 9.51
N GLY A 125 -9.93 25.06 9.85
CA GLY A 125 -11.20 25.61 9.34
C GLY A 125 -11.40 27.09 9.68
N ARG A 126 -11.11 27.49 10.93
CA ARG A 126 -11.21 28.89 11.37
C ARG A 126 -10.25 29.81 10.62
N TYR A 127 -8.98 29.41 10.46
CA TYR A 127 -8.00 30.23 9.76
C TYR A 127 -8.28 30.28 8.26
N TYR A 128 -8.72 29.17 7.66
CA TYR A 128 -9.11 29.14 6.26
C TYR A 128 -10.27 30.10 5.97
N ALA A 129 -11.35 30.01 6.73
CA ALA A 129 -12.52 30.88 6.57
C ALA A 129 -12.16 32.37 6.72
N LYS A 130 -11.21 32.69 7.61
CA LYS A 130 -10.77 34.06 7.86
C LYS A 130 -9.80 34.59 6.81
N LEU A 131 -8.88 33.77 6.32
CA LEU A 131 -7.69 34.22 5.60
C LEU A 131 -7.63 33.76 4.13
N CYS A 132 -8.30 32.67 3.78
CA CYS A 132 -8.12 32.00 2.49
C CYS A 132 -9.42 31.91 1.67
N GLU A 133 -10.58 31.70 2.30
CA GLU A 133 -11.85 31.38 1.63
C GLU A 133 -12.27 32.42 0.58
N ALA A 134 -12.15 33.72 0.90
CA ALA A 134 -12.50 34.78 -0.04
C ALA A 134 -11.59 34.80 -1.28
N ALA A 135 -10.30 34.47 -1.11
CA ALA A 135 -9.32 34.44 -2.21
C ALA A 135 -9.39 33.13 -3.02
N SER A 136 -9.71 32.01 -2.36
CA SER A 136 -9.88 30.70 -3.02
C SER A 136 -11.21 30.59 -3.79
N GLY A 137 -12.25 31.33 -3.35
CA GLY A 137 -13.60 31.21 -3.89
C GLY A 137 -14.29 29.88 -3.52
N LEU A 138 -13.73 29.12 -2.59
CA LEU A 138 -14.19 27.79 -2.20
C LEU A 138 -14.46 27.75 -0.70
N ALA A 139 -15.66 27.35 -0.29
CA ALA A 139 -15.93 27.05 1.11
C ALA A 139 -15.25 25.72 1.51
N ALA A 140 -14.76 25.64 2.75
CA ALA A 140 -14.15 24.42 3.28
C ALA A 140 -15.10 23.62 4.18
N GLU A 141 -15.03 22.29 4.08
CA GLU A 141 -15.62 21.38 5.04
C GLU A 141 -14.62 21.06 6.16
N VAL A 142 -15.05 21.14 7.42
CA VAL A 142 -14.17 20.92 8.57
C VAL A 142 -14.26 19.48 9.05
N LEU A 143 -13.15 18.76 8.92
CA LEU A 143 -12.99 17.38 9.37
C LEU A 143 -12.50 17.32 10.82
N PRO A 144 -12.78 16.24 11.58
CA PRO A 144 -12.22 16.06 12.91
C PRO A 144 -10.69 15.91 12.87
N SER A 145 -9.99 16.46 13.87
CA SER A 145 -8.52 16.37 13.89
C SER A 145 -8.05 14.92 14.11
N PRO A 146 -7.09 14.40 13.31
CA PRO A 146 -6.51 13.08 13.47
C PRO A 146 -5.39 13.04 14.54
N SER A 147 -5.05 14.19 15.13
CA SER A 147 -4.05 14.31 16.20
C SER A 147 -4.38 13.42 17.39
N PRO A 148 -3.40 12.74 18.03
CA PRO A 148 -3.66 11.91 19.21
C PRO A 148 -4.28 12.68 20.39
N ALA A 149 -4.15 14.02 20.42
CA ALA A 149 -4.82 14.86 21.42
C ALA A 149 -6.36 14.78 21.33
N ASN A 150 -6.90 14.47 20.15
CA ASN A 150 -8.33 14.27 19.93
C ASN A 150 -8.75 12.82 20.24
N ALA A 151 -8.67 12.43 21.50
CA ALA A 151 -8.93 11.05 21.94
C ALA A 151 -10.41 10.63 21.83
N ALA A 152 -11.34 11.57 21.67
CA ALA A 152 -12.77 11.31 21.53
C ALA A 152 -13.14 10.60 20.19
N TRP A 153 -12.23 10.64 19.21
CA TRP A 153 -12.44 10.05 17.90
C TRP A 153 -11.63 8.75 17.75
N SER A 154 -12.32 7.63 17.62
CA SER A 154 -11.71 6.34 17.25
C SER A 154 -11.34 6.32 15.76
N LEU A 155 -10.44 5.42 15.36
CA LEU A 155 -10.05 5.29 13.94
C LEU A 155 -11.26 5.04 13.02
N PRO A 156 -12.20 4.11 13.31
CA PRO A 156 -13.37 3.91 12.46
C PRO A 156 -14.25 5.17 12.31
N ARG A 157 -14.41 5.95 13.39
CA ARG A 157 -15.17 7.21 13.33
C ARG A 157 -14.46 8.29 12.52
N LEU A 158 -13.12 8.33 12.57
CA LEU A 158 -12.35 9.23 11.72
C LEU A 158 -12.48 8.83 10.24
N VAL A 159 -12.39 7.54 9.91
CA VAL A 159 -12.58 7.05 8.54
C VAL A 159 -13.95 7.44 8.00
N GLU A 160 -15.01 7.26 8.80
CA GLU A 160 -16.35 7.69 8.40
C GLU A 160 -16.42 9.20 8.15
N ALA A 161 -15.87 10.01 9.05
CA ALA A 161 -15.90 11.46 8.90
C ALA A 161 -15.05 11.96 7.72
N TYR A 162 -14.04 11.20 7.29
CA TYR A 162 -13.19 11.54 6.14
C TYR A 162 -13.72 10.99 4.81
N ARG A 163 -14.81 10.21 4.82
CA ARG A 163 -15.45 9.65 3.62
C ARG A 163 -15.75 10.69 2.53
N PRO A 164 -16.23 11.91 2.86
CA PRO A 164 -16.43 12.96 1.86
C PRO A 164 -15.17 13.34 1.05
N VAL A 165 -13.96 13.08 1.57
CA VAL A 165 -12.72 13.30 0.82
C VAL A 165 -12.63 12.36 -0.38
N ALA A 166 -12.89 11.07 -0.17
CA ALA A 166 -12.88 10.06 -1.23
C ALA A 166 -14.07 10.22 -2.18
N ASP A 167 -15.25 10.55 -1.67
CA ASP A 167 -16.44 10.82 -2.50
C ASP A 167 -16.24 12.06 -3.40
N ALA A 168 -15.31 12.94 -3.00
CA ALA A 168 -14.95 14.15 -3.72
C ALA A 168 -13.76 13.96 -4.66
N THR A 169 -13.31 12.74 -4.96
CA THR A 169 -12.28 12.47 -5.99
C THR A 169 -12.82 11.51 -7.05
N THR A 170 -12.18 11.47 -8.22
CA THR A 170 -12.54 10.54 -9.30
C THR A 170 -11.64 9.30 -9.21
N PRO A 171 -12.17 8.10 -8.91
CA PRO A 171 -11.31 6.91 -8.80
C PRO A 171 -10.62 6.60 -10.12
N PHE A 172 -9.29 6.55 -10.10
CA PHE A 172 -8.51 6.10 -11.25
C PHE A 172 -8.73 4.61 -11.51
N LYS A 173 -9.08 4.27 -12.74
CA LYS A 173 -9.23 2.86 -13.18
C LYS A 173 -8.01 2.46 -14.01
N PRO A 174 -7.11 1.61 -13.47
CA PRO A 174 -5.93 1.19 -14.21
C PRO A 174 -6.33 0.44 -15.50
N PRO A 175 -5.67 0.73 -16.64
CA PRO A 175 -5.92 0.01 -17.88
C PRO A 175 -5.44 -1.43 -17.79
N VAL A 176 -6.00 -2.31 -18.62
CA VAL A 176 -5.43 -3.65 -18.83
C VAL A 176 -4.25 -3.51 -19.78
N LEU A 177 -3.07 -3.97 -19.37
CA LEU A 177 -1.84 -3.87 -20.16
C LEU A 177 -1.25 -5.25 -20.45
N GLU A 178 -0.76 -5.41 -21.69
CA GLU A 178 -0.01 -6.59 -22.10
C GLU A 178 1.30 -6.72 -21.31
N VAL A 179 1.84 -7.93 -21.20
CA VAL A 179 3.02 -8.19 -20.37
C VAL A 179 4.21 -7.32 -20.79
N SER A 180 4.40 -7.10 -22.09
CA SER A 180 5.45 -6.22 -22.62
C SER A 180 5.24 -4.75 -22.24
N GLN A 181 4.00 -4.29 -22.13
CA GLN A 181 3.66 -2.93 -21.72
C GLN A 181 3.85 -2.76 -20.20
N VAL A 182 3.56 -3.78 -19.39
CA VAL A 182 3.87 -3.78 -17.95
C VAL A 182 5.37 -3.59 -17.73
N VAL A 183 6.22 -4.31 -18.47
CA VAL A 183 7.69 -4.15 -18.39
C VAL A 183 8.13 -2.73 -18.77
N ALA A 184 7.49 -2.12 -19.77
CA ALA A 184 7.77 -0.73 -20.14
C ALA A 184 7.33 0.25 -19.05
N LEU A 185 6.16 0.01 -18.44
CA LEU A 185 5.62 0.82 -17.35
C LEU A 185 6.50 0.73 -16.11
N GLU A 186 6.98 -0.45 -15.72
CA GLU A 186 7.92 -0.61 -14.60
C GLU A 186 9.22 0.20 -14.80
N ARG A 187 9.71 0.29 -16.04
CA ARG A 187 10.86 1.14 -16.38
C ARG A 187 10.53 2.61 -16.23
N ALA A 188 9.38 3.06 -16.74
CA ALA A 188 8.94 4.45 -16.61
C ALA A 188 8.74 4.84 -15.12
N ILE A 189 8.21 3.94 -14.30
CA ILE A 189 8.06 4.14 -12.85
C ILE A 189 9.43 4.27 -12.18
N ALA A 190 10.41 3.46 -12.57
CA ALA A 190 11.78 3.56 -12.07
C ALA A 190 12.45 4.88 -12.49
N GLU A 191 12.28 5.31 -13.74
CA GLU A 191 12.75 6.60 -14.24
C GLU A 191 12.08 7.79 -13.53
N ALA A 192 10.82 7.64 -13.12
CA ALA A 192 10.08 8.60 -12.30
C ALA A 192 10.49 8.57 -10.80
N GLY A 193 11.44 7.71 -10.41
CA GLY A 193 12.05 7.71 -9.08
C GLY A 193 11.54 6.63 -8.12
N THR A 194 10.71 5.68 -8.57
CA THR A 194 10.30 4.52 -7.75
C THR A 194 10.99 3.26 -8.28
N PRO A 195 12.15 2.86 -7.71
CA PRO A 195 12.91 1.72 -8.20
C PRO A 195 12.19 0.38 -7.94
N LEU A 196 12.63 -0.67 -8.66
CA LEU A 196 11.99 -1.99 -8.61
C LEU A 196 11.98 -2.62 -7.20
N ASP A 197 12.98 -2.33 -6.36
CA ASP A 197 13.01 -2.81 -4.98
C ASP A 197 11.94 -2.14 -4.11
N ALA A 198 11.61 -0.87 -4.39
CA ALA A 198 10.50 -0.18 -3.75
C ALA A 198 9.16 -0.76 -4.22
N LEU A 199 9.00 -1.07 -5.51
CA LEU A 199 7.82 -1.76 -6.03
C LEU A 199 7.60 -3.12 -5.37
N MET A 200 8.64 -3.95 -5.29
CA MET A 200 8.59 -5.25 -4.61
C MET A 200 8.22 -5.12 -3.13
N ARG A 201 8.78 -4.13 -2.41
CA ARG A 201 8.39 -3.85 -1.01
C ARG A 201 6.91 -3.53 -0.88
N ARG A 202 6.39 -2.67 -1.76
CA ARG A 202 4.97 -2.27 -1.76
C ARG A 202 4.05 -3.42 -2.16
N ALA A 203 4.46 -4.24 -3.14
CA ALA A 203 3.75 -5.43 -3.60
C ALA A 203 3.62 -6.48 -2.49
N GLY A 204 4.74 -6.86 -1.86
CA GLY A 204 4.72 -7.79 -0.73
C GLY A 204 3.94 -7.27 0.47
N ARG A 205 4.02 -5.96 0.79
CA ARG A 205 3.18 -5.35 1.84
C ARG A 205 1.69 -5.44 1.51
N PHE A 206 1.32 -5.23 0.26
CA PHE A 206 -0.07 -5.35 -0.19
C PHE A 206 -0.55 -6.80 -0.11
N LEU A 207 0.27 -7.79 -0.48
CA LEU A 207 -0.03 -9.21 -0.29
C LEU A 207 -0.25 -9.57 1.18
N ALA A 208 0.64 -9.12 2.06
CA ALA A 208 0.49 -9.29 3.50
C ALA A 208 -0.82 -8.66 4.01
N PHE A 209 -1.16 -7.46 3.54
CA PHE A 209 -2.39 -6.76 3.90
C PHE A 209 -3.65 -7.52 3.48
N GLU A 210 -3.71 -8.01 2.23
CA GLU A 210 -4.84 -8.82 1.76
C GLU A 210 -4.91 -10.18 2.48
N ALA A 211 -3.77 -10.78 2.82
CA ALA A 211 -3.74 -11.99 3.63
C ALA A 211 -4.30 -11.76 5.04
N CYS A 212 -3.93 -10.64 5.71
CA CYS A 212 -4.51 -10.24 6.99
C CYS A 212 -6.03 -10.08 6.91
N LYS A 213 -6.53 -9.42 5.86
CA LYS A 213 -7.98 -9.25 5.62
C LYS A 213 -8.67 -10.58 5.42
N ALA A 214 -8.08 -11.47 4.62
CA ALA A 214 -8.63 -12.81 4.39
C ALA A 214 -8.69 -13.64 5.68
N LEU A 215 -7.77 -13.41 6.62
CA LEU A 215 -7.78 -14.04 7.94
C LEU A 215 -8.79 -13.44 8.94
N GLU A 216 -9.42 -12.29 8.63
CA GLU A 216 -10.43 -11.70 9.51
C GLU A 216 -11.65 -12.64 9.61
N GLY A 217 -12.10 -12.91 10.83
CA GLY A 217 -13.22 -13.83 11.08
C GLY A 217 -12.89 -15.33 11.04
N MET A 218 -11.65 -15.73 10.70
CA MET A 218 -11.21 -17.12 10.84
C MET A 218 -10.92 -17.47 12.31
N GLU A 219 -11.45 -18.61 12.77
CA GLU A 219 -11.21 -19.18 14.10
C GLU A 219 -9.98 -20.10 14.09
N GLY A 220 -9.25 -20.19 15.21
CA GLY A 220 -8.10 -21.06 15.37
C GLY A 220 -6.74 -20.40 15.10
N ALA A 221 -5.67 -21.22 15.14
CA ALA A 221 -4.31 -20.75 14.88
C ALA A 221 -4.14 -20.36 13.42
N LYS A 222 -3.69 -19.12 13.17
CA LYS A 222 -3.55 -18.53 11.85
C LYS A 222 -2.14 -18.76 11.32
N GLU A 223 -1.88 -19.98 10.87
CA GLU A 223 -0.63 -20.28 10.18
C GLU A 223 -0.76 -19.95 8.69
N ILE A 224 0.20 -19.18 8.18
CA ILE A 224 0.32 -18.85 6.76
C ILE A 224 1.51 -19.60 6.17
N VAL A 225 1.28 -20.28 5.04
CA VAL A 225 2.37 -20.85 4.22
C VAL A 225 2.56 -19.99 2.97
N ILE A 226 3.79 -19.61 2.67
CA ILE A 226 4.12 -18.80 1.50
C ILE A 226 5.07 -19.61 0.62
N LEU A 227 4.63 -19.92 -0.60
CA LEU A 227 5.42 -20.67 -1.57
C LEU A 227 6.18 -19.68 -2.46
N CYS A 228 7.48 -19.48 -2.20
CA CYS A 228 8.32 -18.50 -2.88
C CYS A 228 9.08 -19.11 -4.06
N GLY A 229 8.89 -18.52 -5.24
CA GLY A 229 9.64 -18.84 -6.44
C GLY A 229 11.04 -18.23 -6.49
N SER A 230 11.75 -18.49 -7.59
CA SER A 230 13.14 -18.01 -7.77
C SER A 230 13.25 -16.62 -8.42
N GLY A 231 12.13 -16.04 -8.87
CA GLY A 231 12.08 -14.74 -9.55
C GLY A 231 11.44 -13.64 -8.71
N ASN A 232 11.09 -12.53 -9.36
CA ASN A 232 10.50 -11.37 -8.68
C ASN A 232 9.18 -11.67 -7.96
N ASN A 233 8.32 -12.54 -8.50
CA ASN A 233 7.11 -12.96 -7.79
C ASN A 233 7.43 -13.63 -6.44
N GLY A 234 8.48 -14.45 -6.41
CA GLY A 234 8.99 -15.03 -5.16
C GLY A 234 9.53 -13.98 -4.21
N GLY A 235 10.19 -12.94 -4.74
CA GLY A 235 10.61 -11.76 -3.97
C GLY A 235 9.44 -11.05 -3.28
N ASP A 236 8.31 -10.89 -3.97
CA ASP A 236 7.09 -10.33 -3.37
C ASP A 236 6.57 -11.21 -2.23
N GLY A 237 6.63 -12.54 -2.38
CA GLY A 237 6.32 -13.51 -1.32
C GLY A 237 7.24 -13.40 -0.11
N TRP A 238 8.55 -13.26 -0.32
CA TRP A 238 9.52 -13.04 0.76
C TRP A 238 9.23 -11.76 1.54
N VAL A 239 8.95 -10.67 0.83
CA VAL A 239 8.53 -9.42 1.46
C VAL A 239 7.23 -9.63 2.24
N ALA A 240 6.22 -10.28 1.67
CA ALA A 240 4.96 -10.53 2.37
C ALA A 240 5.17 -11.28 3.69
N GLY A 241 6.04 -12.29 3.71
CA GLY A 241 6.41 -13.01 4.92
C GLY A 241 7.08 -12.14 5.99
N GLU A 242 8.00 -11.26 5.58
CA GLU A 242 8.64 -10.28 6.48
C GLU A 242 7.58 -9.36 7.14
N TYR A 243 6.62 -8.87 6.37
CA TYR A 243 5.55 -8.01 6.90
C TYR A 243 4.62 -8.75 7.86
N LEU A 244 4.20 -9.97 7.50
CA LEU A 244 3.31 -10.79 8.32
C LEU A 244 3.95 -11.16 9.67
N ASP A 245 5.22 -11.59 9.68
CA ASP A 245 5.96 -11.87 10.92
C ASP A 245 6.08 -10.62 11.79
N ARG A 246 6.43 -9.47 11.18
CA ARG A 246 6.51 -8.19 11.88
C ARG A 246 5.17 -7.72 12.45
N TRP A 247 4.06 -8.14 11.87
CA TRP A 247 2.70 -7.91 12.38
C TRP A 247 2.24 -8.98 13.38
N GLY A 248 3.12 -9.91 13.74
CA GLY A 248 2.90 -10.95 14.75
C GLY A 248 2.13 -12.16 14.23
N ILE A 249 2.07 -12.36 12.91
CA ILE A 249 1.44 -13.52 12.28
C ILE A 249 2.53 -14.53 11.91
N PRO A 250 2.54 -15.73 12.50
CA PRO A 250 3.49 -16.78 12.15
C PRO A 250 3.44 -17.16 10.68
N VAL A 251 4.59 -17.18 10.03
CA VAL A 251 4.72 -17.59 8.63
C VAL A 251 5.70 -18.74 8.43
N CYS A 252 5.36 -19.62 7.49
CA CYS A 252 6.27 -20.61 6.94
C CYS A 252 6.60 -20.23 5.50
N LEU A 253 7.82 -19.74 5.28
CA LEU A 253 8.34 -19.41 3.94
C LEU A 253 8.98 -20.65 3.33
N VAL A 254 8.46 -21.09 2.18
CA VAL A 254 8.94 -22.28 1.48
C VAL A 254 9.70 -21.86 0.22
N THR A 255 10.93 -22.35 0.05
CA THR A 255 11.77 -22.04 -1.13
C THR A 255 12.50 -23.27 -1.63
N ALA A 256 12.67 -23.38 -2.95
CA ALA A 256 13.32 -24.53 -3.58
C ALA A 256 14.86 -24.49 -3.46
N VAL A 257 15.42 -23.29 -3.31
CA VAL A 257 16.85 -23.05 -3.23
C VAL A 257 17.17 -22.09 -2.09
N GLU A 258 18.42 -22.12 -1.65
CA GLU A 258 18.93 -21.21 -0.63
C GLU A 258 18.70 -19.75 -1.05
N PRO A 259 18.26 -18.85 -0.16
CA PRO A 259 18.09 -17.43 -0.45
C PRO A 259 19.33 -16.80 -1.11
N ALA A 260 20.53 -17.19 -0.66
CA ALA A 260 21.80 -16.70 -1.22
C ALA A 260 22.09 -17.20 -2.65
N ALA A 261 21.43 -18.28 -3.09
CA ALA A 261 21.60 -18.87 -4.42
C ALA A 261 20.61 -18.32 -5.45
N LEU A 262 19.63 -17.51 -5.04
CA LEU A 262 18.77 -16.78 -5.98
C LEU A 262 19.63 -15.83 -6.82
N THR A 263 19.30 -15.69 -8.11
CA THR A 263 20.04 -14.81 -9.03
C THR A 263 19.25 -13.56 -9.43
N ALA A 264 17.92 -13.60 -9.30
CA ALA A 264 17.07 -12.46 -9.61
C ALA A 264 17.15 -11.40 -8.52
N GLU A 265 17.44 -10.16 -8.91
CA GLU A 265 17.30 -8.99 -8.06
C GLU A 265 16.05 -8.20 -8.47
N PRO A 266 15.28 -7.65 -7.51
CA PRO A 266 15.58 -7.54 -6.07
C PRO A 266 15.15 -8.74 -5.20
N ALA A 267 14.71 -9.85 -5.81
CA ALA A 267 14.18 -11.02 -5.09
C ALA A 267 15.19 -11.64 -4.11
N ARG A 268 16.45 -11.78 -4.52
CA ARG A 268 17.53 -12.29 -3.67
C ARG A 268 17.73 -11.40 -2.44
N ALA A 269 17.79 -10.07 -2.63
CA ALA A 269 17.90 -9.13 -1.52
C ALA A 269 16.70 -9.22 -0.56
N ALA A 270 15.48 -9.39 -1.08
CA ALA A 270 14.29 -9.61 -0.25
C ALA A 270 14.38 -10.90 0.56
N ALA A 271 14.75 -12.01 -0.07
CA ALA A 271 14.90 -13.30 0.61
C ALA A 271 15.93 -13.22 1.75
N LEU A 272 17.10 -12.63 1.50
CA LEU A 272 18.15 -12.46 2.52
C LEU A 272 17.69 -11.57 3.69
N ARG A 273 16.98 -10.47 3.41
CA ARG A 273 16.43 -9.59 4.46
C ARG A 273 15.39 -10.32 5.30
N ALA A 274 14.45 -11.02 4.67
CA ALA A 274 13.43 -11.79 5.37
C ALA A 274 14.09 -12.85 6.27
N THR A 275 14.99 -13.69 5.74
CA THR A 275 15.70 -14.71 6.53
C THR A 275 16.45 -14.11 7.73
N ALA A 276 17.02 -12.92 7.60
CA ALA A 276 17.75 -12.26 8.69
C ALA A 276 16.86 -11.59 9.74
N SER A 277 15.59 -11.31 9.43
CA SER A 277 14.69 -10.52 10.28
C SER A 277 13.54 -11.29 10.90
N LEU A 278 13.22 -12.49 10.39
CA LEU A 278 12.16 -13.33 10.94
C LEU A 278 12.35 -13.59 12.44
N SER A 279 11.26 -13.47 13.18
CA SER A 279 11.21 -13.81 14.58
C SER A 279 11.22 -15.34 14.82
N ALA A 280 11.36 -15.75 16.09
CA ALA A 280 11.38 -17.16 16.47
C ALA A 280 10.05 -17.91 16.25
N HIS A 281 8.96 -17.22 15.92
CA HIS A 281 7.67 -17.86 15.62
C HIS A 281 7.47 -18.14 14.12
N SER A 282 8.40 -17.71 13.27
CA SER A 282 8.36 -17.95 11.83
C SER A 282 9.57 -18.78 11.40
N GLN A 283 9.47 -19.40 10.22
CA GLN A 283 10.53 -20.28 9.72
C GLN A 283 10.66 -20.23 8.21
N VAL A 284 11.85 -20.60 7.74
CA VAL A 284 12.14 -20.89 6.34
C VAL A 284 12.31 -22.40 6.16
N VAL A 285 11.58 -22.98 5.23
CA VAL A 285 11.69 -24.39 4.83
C VAL A 285 12.35 -24.44 3.46
N LEU A 286 13.55 -25.02 3.43
CA LEU A 286 14.38 -25.11 2.25
C LEU A 286 14.23 -26.46 1.57
N ALA A 287 14.03 -26.42 0.25
CA ALA A 287 13.97 -27.57 -0.64
C ALA A 287 13.12 -28.74 -0.11
N PRO A 288 11.90 -28.49 0.42
CA PRO A 288 11.06 -29.58 0.91
C PRO A 288 10.60 -30.50 -0.21
N THR A 289 10.35 -31.74 0.17
CA THR A 289 9.64 -32.72 -0.65
C THR A 289 8.17 -32.34 -0.83
N ASP A 290 7.52 -32.90 -1.86
CA ASP A 290 6.08 -32.70 -2.09
C ASP A 290 5.21 -33.11 -0.88
N ALA A 291 5.65 -34.13 -0.14
CA ALA A 291 4.98 -34.59 1.08
C ALA A 291 5.09 -33.58 2.22
N GLU A 292 6.26 -32.96 2.41
CA GLU A 292 6.46 -31.91 3.41
C GLU A 292 5.65 -30.66 3.08
N VAL A 293 5.65 -30.23 1.81
CA VAL A 293 4.80 -29.11 1.36
C VAL A 293 3.32 -29.41 1.60
N SER A 294 2.87 -30.62 1.29
CA SER A 294 1.49 -31.04 1.54
C SER A 294 1.15 -31.02 3.04
N ALA A 295 2.06 -31.44 3.92
CA ALA A 295 1.86 -31.42 5.36
C ALA A 295 1.77 -29.99 5.91
N LEU A 296 2.65 -29.09 5.47
CA LEU A 296 2.62 -27.67 5.82
C LEU A 296 1.29 -27.02 5.42
N LEU A 297 0.89 -27.21 4.16
CA LEU A 297 -0.35 -26.62 3.64
C LEU A 297 -1.61 -27.17 4.32
N ASN A 298 -1.62 -28.42 4.75
CA ASN A 298 -2.75 -29.00 5.49
C ASN A 298 -2.99 -28.38 6.86
N GLY A 299 -1.94 -27.84 7.49
CA GLY A 299 -2.06 -27.11 8.76
C GLY A 299 -2.42 -25.63 8.57
N ALA A 300 -2.29 -25.11 7.35
CA ALA A 300 -2.40 -23.68 7.08
C ALA A 300 -3.86 -23.24 6.90
N SER A 301 -4.21 -22.12 7.54
CA SER A 301 -5.48 -21.43 7.29
C SER A 301 -5.47 -20.69 5.95
N LEU A 302 -4.30 -20.18 5.57
CA LEU A 302 -4.09 -19.42 4.35
C LEU A 302 -2.74 -19.79 3.71
N ALA A 303 -2.71 -19.82 2.38
CA ALA A 303 -1.50 -19.98 1.63
C ALA A 303 -1.33 -18.86 0.59
N ILE A 304 -0.10 -18.40 0.41
CA ILE A 304 0.27 -17.43 -0.63
C ILE A 304 1.05 -18.14 -1.72
N ASP A 305 0.52 -18.11 -2.94
CA ASP A 305 1.22 -18.51 -4.16
C ASP A 305 2.07 -17.35 -4.68
N ALA A 306 3.38 -17.48 -4.54
CA ALA A 306 4.38 -16.54 -5.04
C ALA A 306 5.43 -17.28 -5.92
N LEU A 307 5.03 -18.36 -6.60
CA LEU A 307 5.97 -19.24 -7.31
C LEU A 307 6.39 -18.70 -8.67
N LEU A 308 5.43 -18.32 -9.51
CA LEU A 308 5.64 -17.90 -10.90
C LEU A 308 4.80 -16.65 -11.16
N GLY A 309 5.36 -15.70 -11.91
CA GLY A 309 4.67 -14.45 -12.26
C GLY A 309 4.48 -14.30 -13.77
N THR A 310 4.41 -13.04 -14.22
CA THR A 310 4.19 -12.66 -15.64
C THR A 310 5.16 -13.25 -16.66
N GLY A 311 6.35 -13.68 -16.24
CA GLY A 311 7.33 -14.35 -17.09
C GLY A 311 6.96 -15.78 -17.52
N PHE A 312 5.92 -16.38 -16.94
CA PHE A 312 5.49 -17.74 -17.29
C PHE A 312 4.57 -17.76 -18.52
N ALA A 313 4.91 -18.56 -19.52
CA ALA A 313 4.12 -18.72 -20.75
C ALA A 313 4.20 -20.14 -21.34
N HIS A 314 4.40 -21.16 -20.49
CA HIS A 314 4.62 -22.55 -20.93
C HIS A 314 3.41 -23.44 -20.66
N GLU A 315 3.32 -24.58 -21.34
CA GLU A 315 2.23 -25.56 -21.13
C GLU A 315 2.44 -26.45 -19.90
N THR A 316 3.66 -26.50 -19.37
CA THR A 316 4.04 -27.32 -18.21
C THR A 316 4.87 -26.53 -17.23
N VAL A 317 4.63 -26.72 -15.94
CA VAL A 317 5.46 -26.20 -14.85
C VAL A 317 6.57 -27.21 -14.55
N LYS A 318 7.78 -26.71 -14.25
CA LYS A 318 8.93 -27.56 -13.91
C LYS A 318 8.94 -27.90 -12.42
N ALA A 319 9.48 -29.07 -12.10
CA ALA A 319 9.77 -29.44 -10.72
C ALA A 319 10.74 -28.45 -10.05
N PRO A 320 10.57 -28.17 -8.74
CA PRO A 320 9.57 -28.79 -7.85
C PRO A 320 8.19 -28.08 -7.87
N PHE A 321 8.03 -26.99 -8.62
CA PHE A 321 6.85 -26.13 -8.50
C PHE A 321 5.55 -26.78 -9.00
N ASP A 322 5.61 -27.73 -9.92
CA ASP A 322 4.42 -28.46 -10.37
C ASP A 322 3.81 -29.31 -9.23
N GLY A 323 4.65 -29.99 -8.45
CA GLY A 323 4.24 -30.74 -7.26
C GLY A 323 3.62 -29.84 -6.20
N TRP A 324 4.24 -28.68 -5.96
CA TRP A 324 3.76 -27.71 -4.98
C TRP A 324 2.43 -27.08 -5.39
N ILE A 325 2.22 -26.79 -6.67
CA ILE A 325 0.93 -26.33 -7.20
C ILE A 325 -0.16 -27.37 -6.98
N ARG A 326 0.12 -28.66 -7.20
CA ARG A 326 -0.83 -29.75 -6.91
C ARG A 326 -1.18 -29.82 -5.42
N ALA A 327 -0.18 -29.72 -4.55
CA ALA A 327 -0.37 -29.71 -3.10
C ALA A 327 -1.23 -28.51 -2.64
N LEU A 328 -0.96 -27.32 -3.18
CA LEU A 328 -1.71 -26.09 -2.90
C LEU A 328 -3.18 -26.20 -3.32
N ASN A 329 -3.44 -26.67 -4.53
CA ASN A 329 -4.79 -26.89 -5.03
C ASN A 329 -5.56 -27.91 -4.16
N ALA A 330 -4.89 -28.98 -3.72
CA ALA A 330 -5.51 -29.97 -2.85
C ALA A 330 -5.81 -29.41 -1.45
N ALA A 331 -4.94 -28.56 -0.90
CA ALA A 331 -5.17 -27.87 0.37
C ALA A 331 -6.34 -26.88 0.27
N ARG A 332 -6.44 -26.15 -0.84
CA ARG A 332 -7.58 -25.30 -1.13
C ARG A 332 -8.90 -26.07 -1.12
N ASP A 333 -8.95 -27.23 -1.76
CA ASP A 333 -10.14 -28.08 -1.78
C ASP A 333 -10.54 -28.59 -0.39
N ARG A 334 -9.61 -28.53 0.59
CA ARG A 334 -9.84 -28.86 2.01
C ARG A 334 -10.13 -27.64 2.89
N GLY A 335 -10.12 -26.43 2.33
CA GLY A 335 -10.51 -25.20 3.02
C GLY A 335 -9.39 -24.19 3.29
N THR A 336 -8.14 -24.45 2.88
CA THR A 336 -7.08 -23.43 2.94
C THR A 336 -7.39 -22.29 1.97
N PHE A 337 -7.43 -21.05 2.45
CA PHE A 337 -7.64 -19.90 1.56
C PHE A 337 -6.39 -19.60 0.74
N VAL A 338 -6.49 -19.48 -0.58
CA VAL A 338 -5.32 -19.27 -1.46
C VAL A 338 -5.30 -17.86 -2.04
N VAL A 339 -4.22 -17.13 -1.78
CA VAL A 339 -3.92 -15.83 -2.38
C VAL A 339 -2.81 -16.00 -3.42
N ALA A 340 -3.05 -15.63 -4.67
CA ALA A 340 -2.03 -15.57 -5.71
C ALA A 340 -1.39 -14.18 -5.79
N ALA A 341 -0.06 -14.15 -5.78
CA ALA A 341 0.74 -12.97 -6.07
C ALA A 341 0.83 -12.75 -7.57
N ASP A 342 0.38 -11.58 -8.01
CA ASP A 342 0.40 -11.07 -9.36
C ASP A 342 -0.49 -11.82 -10.37
N VAL A 343 -0.25 -13.12 -10.56
CA VAL A 343 -0.95 -14.05 -11.45
C VAL A 343 -0.85 -15.46 -10.84
N PRO A 344 -1.93 -16.27 -10.82
CA PRO A 344 -1.83 -17.65 -10.36
C PRO A 344 -0.73 -18.42 -11.09
N SER A 345 0.17 -19.06 -10.35
CA SER A 345 1.29 -19.79 -10.91
C SER A 345 0.82 -20.89 -11.84
N GLY A 346 1.40 -20.94 -13.05
CA GLY A 346 0.97 -21.85 -14.12
C GLY A 346 -0.07 -21.24 -15.08
N LEU A 347 -0.54 -20.01 -14.85
CA LEU A 347 -1.40 -19.28 -15.78
C LEU A 347 -0.56 -18.29 -16.62
N SER A 348 -0.79 -18.26 -17.94
CA SER A 348 -0.19 -17.20 -18.78
C SER A 348 -0.82 -15.84 -18.50
N ALA A 349 -0.04 -14.90 -18.00
CA ALA A 349 -0.48 -13.51 -17.74
C ALA A 349 -0.98 -12.79 -19.00
N GLN A 350 -0.46 -13.18 -20.17
CA GLN A 350 -0.77 -12.58 -21.47
C GLN A 350 -2.06 -13.16 -22.07
N MET A 351 -2.15 -14.49 -22.14
CA MET A 351 -3.21 -15.18 -22.92
C MET A 351 -4.29 -15.80 -22.04
N GLY A 352 -4.05 -15.94 -20.75
CA GLY A 352 -4.94 -16.66 -19.83
C GLY A 352 -4.99 -18.16 -20.06
N ARG A 353 -4.01 -18.73 -20.80
CA ARG A 353 -3.91 -20.18 -21.01
C ARG A 353 -3.31 -20.84 -19.76
N ALA A 354 -4.01 -21.83 -19.22
CA ALA A 354 -3.52 -22.66 -18.12
C ALA A 354 -2.48 -23.69 -18.60
N ALA A 355 -1.43 -23.87 -17.81
CA ALA A 355 -0.56 -25.04 -17.89
C ALA A 355 -1.26 -26.29 -17.32
N LYS A 356 -0.64 -27.45 -17.50
CA LYS A 356 -1.10 -28.72 -16.88
C LYS A 356 -1.33 -28.59 -15.37
N ASP A 357 -0.39 -27.94 -14.69
CA ASP A 357 -0.46 -27.64 -13.26
C ASP A 357 -0.56 -26.12 -13.13
N VAL A 358 -1.71 -25.65 -12.64
CA VAL A 358 -2.01 -24.23 -12.45
C VAL A 358 -2.72 -24.02 -11.13
N VAL A 359 -2.36 -22.96 -10.40
CA VAL A 359 -2.98 -22.61 -9.13
C VAL A 359 -4.43 -22.19 -9.34
N ARG A 360 -5.31 -22.64 -8.44
CA ARG A 360 -6.66 -22.09 -8.28
C ARG A 360 -6.63 -21.22 -7.03
N ALA A 361 -6.75 -19.91 -7.21
CA ALA A 361 -6.77 -18.95 -6.12
C ALA A 361 -8.20 -18.58 -5.73
N ASP A 362 -8.39 -18.22 -4.46
CA ASP A 362 -9.60 -17.55 -3.97
C ASP A 362 -9.51 -16.04 -4.19
N LEU A 363 -8.29 -15.50 -4.16
CA LEU A 363 -7.94 -14.11 -4.39
C LEU A 363 -6.66 -14.01 -5.22
N THR A 364 -6.64 -13.16 -6.23
CA THR A 364 -5.41 -12.75 -6.94
C THR A 364 -5.16 -11.26 -6.71
N ALA A 365 -4.01 -10.91 -6.13
CA ALA A 365 -3.56 -9.54 -6.02
C ALA A 365 -2.61 -9.21 -7.18
N THR A 366 -3.12 -8.57 -8.23
CA THR A 366 -2.35 -8.18 -9.41
C THR A 366 -1.62 -6.86 -9.18
N MET A 367 -0.34 -6.77 -9.53
CA MET A 367 0.48 -5.59 -9.25
C MET A 367 0.36 -4.54 -10.35
N ILE A 368 0.25 -3.26 -9.97
CA ILE A 368 0.25 -2.06 -10.84
C ILE A 368 -1.00 -1.94 -11.72
N VAL A 369 -1.23 -2.93 -12.59
CA VAL A 369 -2.31 -2.99 -13.57
C VAL A 369 -2.80 -4.44 -13.72
N PRO A 370 -4.07 -4.66 -14.13
CA PRO A 370 -4.51 -5.98 -14.55
C PRO A 370 -3.80 -6.42 -15.84
N LYS A 371 -3.41 -7.70 -15.90
CA LYS A 371 -2.94 -8.32 -17.15
C LYS A 371 -4.11 -9.03 -17.84
N PRO A 372 -4.15 -9.07 -19.18
CA PRO A 372 -5.29 -9.61 -19.92
C PRO A 372 -5.62 -11.07 -19.57
N GLY A 373 -4.60 -11.90 -19.34
CA GLY A 373 -4.75 -13.31 -18.98
C GLY A 373 -5.49 -13.57 -17.66
N LEU A 374 -5.69 -12.57 -16.81
CA LEU A 374 -6.52 -12.69 -15.60
C LEU A 374 -8.02 -12.81 -15.93
N THR A 375 -8.44 -12.31 -17.09
CA THR A 375 -9.85 -12.28 -17.52
C THR A 375 -10.11 -13.02 -18.83
N ALA A 376 -9.06 -13.35 -19.57
CA ALA A 376 -9.12 -14.12 -20.81
C ALA A 376 -8.87 -15.61 -20.58
N GLY A 377 -9.24 -16.44 -21.56
CA GLY A 377 -8.95 -17.88 -21.57
C GLY A 377 -9.48 -18.60 -20.33
N ASP A 378 -8.59 -19.37 -19.69
CA ASP A 378 -8.85 -20.11 -18.46
C ASP A 378 -8.77 -19.21 -17.21
N GLY A 379 -8.22 -18.00 -17.32
CA GLY A 379 -7.96 -17.08 -16.20
C GLY A 379 -9.11 -16.92 -15.20
N PRO A 380 -10.36 -16.65 -15.65
CA PRO A 380 -11.50 -16.50 -14.74
C PRO A 380 -11.76 -17.71 -13.83
N ALA A 381 -11.37 -18.93 -14.25
CA ALA A 381 -11.52 -20.14 -13.44
C ALA A 381 -10.41 -20.32 -12.39
N HIS A 382 -9.32 -19.56 -12.50
CA HIS A 382 -8.11 -19.70 -11.67
C HIS A 382 -7.86 -18.51 -10.76
N CYS A 383 -8.34 -17.31 -11.10
CA CYS A 383 -7.97 -16.09 -10.40
C CYS A 383 -8.79 -15.79 -9.13
N GLY A 384 -9.96 -16.39 -8.97
CA GLY A 384 -10.88 -16.03 -7.89
C GLY A 384 -11.28 -14.54 -7.96
N ARG A 385 -11.38 -13.87 -6.82
CA ARG A 385 -11.54 -12.41 -6.77
C ARG A 385 -10.22 -11.74 -7.21
N VAL A 386 -10.26 -10.79 -8.13
CA VAL A 386 -9.07 -10.04 -8.53
C VAL A 386 -9.08 -8.65 -7.89
N VAL A 387 -7.98 -8.29 -7.22
CA VAL A 387 -7.73 -6.93 -6.69
C VAL A 387 -6.45 -6.39 -7.31
N VAL A 388 -6.43 -5.10 -7.64
CA VAL A 388 -5.24 -4.44 -8.20
C VAL A 388 -4.51 -3.73 -7.06
N ALA A 389 -3.25 -4.10 -6.83
CA ALA A 389 -2.38 -3.47 -5.86
C ALA A 389 -1.81 -2.16 -6.43
N PRO A 390 -2.19 -0.98 -5.89
CA PRO A 390 -1.76 0.31 -6.41
C PRO A 390 -0.38 0.67 -5.85
N ILE A 391 0.64 -0.03 -6.32
CA ILE A 391 2.00 0.06 -5.78
C ILE A 391 2.82 1.24 -6.35
N ALA A 392 2.25 2.00 -7.29
CA ALA A 392 2.86 3.20 -7.87
C ALA A 392 1.81 4.15 -8.43
N TYR A 393 2.09 5.45 -8.39
CA TYR A 393 1.35 6.46 -9.14
C TYR A 393 1.68 6.39 -10.64
N ILE A 394 0.75 5.84 -11.43
CA ILE A 394 0.98 5.52 -12.85
C ILE A 394 0.19 6.39 -13.84
N GLU A 395 -0.79 7.16 -13.38
CA GLU A 395 -1.68 7.92 -14.27
C GLU A 395 -0.95 8.90 -15.23
N PRO A 396 0.18 9.52 -14.85
CA PRO A 396 0.97 10.32 -15.78
C PRO A 396 1.79 9.50 -16.81
N LEU A 397 1.85 8.18 -16.65
CA LEU A 397 2.73 7.27 -17.40
C LEU A 397 1.99 6.37 -18.39
N VAL A 398 0.66 6.34 -18.36
CA VAL A 398 -0.19 5.42 -19.13
C VAL A 398 -1.02 6.09 -20.22
#